data_AF-A0A8R1DKE3-F1
#
_entry.id   AF-A0A8R1DKE3-F1
#
_cell.length_a   1.000
_cell.length_b   1.000
_cell.length_c   1.000
_cell.angle_alpha   90.00
_cell.angle_beta   90.00
_cell.angle_gamma   90.00
#
_symmetry.space_group_name_H-M   'P 1'
#
loop_
_entity.id
_entity.type
_entity.pdbx_description
1 polymer ?
#
loop_
_entity_poly.entity_id
_entity_poly.type
_entity_poly.pdbx_seq_one_letter_code
_entity_poly.pdbx_strand_id
1 'polypeptide(L)'
;MSPPKQLGALSNNITLGVYILILVLQFFCATVNGLIILFFARSRSLRRNKHMRLVIFLSIGDFFLAVGELPYIIYMTINWDAKQMDYDPLYIMITAEPLPIQLKISATITVGIAFGRNITLHKVLLSTECDEASGEPLIVTDDGTDRVALVYKEF
;
A
#
# COMPACT_ATOMS: atom_id res chain seq x y z
N MET A 1 10.91 -25.78 -34.13
CA MET A 1 11.68 -26.51 -33.10
C MET A 1 10.87 -26.43 -31.82
N SER A 2 10.17 -27.49 -31.41
CA SER A 2 9.36 -27.48 -30.19
C SER A 2 10.29 -27.47 -28.97
N PRO A 3 10.04 -26.64 -27.95
CA PRO A 3 10.86 -26.62 -26.74
C PRO A 3 10.89 -28.02 -26.10
N PRO A 4 12.02 -28.43 -25.48
CA PRO A 4 12.13 -29.75 -24.88
C PRO A 4 11.06 -29.89 -23.78
N LYS A 5 10.24 -30.96 -23.86
CA LYS A 5 9.13 -31.25 -22.94
C LYS A 5 9.53 -31.15 -21.45
N GLN A 6 10.79 -31.42 -21.12
CA GLN A 6 11.31 -31.30 -19.76
C GLN A 6 11.43 -29.84 -19.27
N LEU A 7 11.75 -28.90 -20.16
CA LEU A 7 11.87 -27.47 -19.81
C LEU A 7 10.50 -26.84 -19.57
N GLY A 8 9.48 -27.25 -20.33
CA GLY A 8 8.08 -26.84 -20.12
C GLY A 8 7.51 -27.33 -18.79
N ALA A 9 7.74 -28.60 -18.45
CA ALA A 9 7.30 -29.17 -17.17
C ALA A 9 8.00 -28.52 -15.96
N LEU A 10 9.30 -28.23 -16.06
CA LEU A 10 10.03 -27.48 -15.03
C LEU A 10 9.45 -26.07 -14.84
N SER A 11 9.19 -25.36 -15.95
CA SER A 11 8.60 -24.02 -15.93
C SER A 11 7.25 -24.02 -15.21
N ASN A 12 6.34 -24.96 -15.55
CA ASN A 12 5.02 -25.04 -14.94
C ASN A 12 5.08 -25.31 -13.43
N ASN A 13 6.01 -26.15 -12.98
CA ASN A 13 6.20 -26.42 -11.56
C ASN A 13 6.68 -25.18 -10.79
N ILE A 14 7.57 -24.38 -11.40
CA ILE A 14 8.02 -23.11 -10.83
C ILE A 14 6.84 -22.13 -10.75
N THR A 15 6.02 -22.04 -11.81
CA THR A 15 4.82 -21.19 -11.83
C THR A 15 3.83 -21.57 -10.71
N LEU A 16 3.60 -22.87 -10.49
CA LEU A 16 2.77 -23.34 -9.38
C LEU A 16 3.34 -22.91 -8.02
N GLY A 17 4.65 -23.08 -7.82
CA GLY A 17 5.32 -22.64 -6.59
C GLY A 17 5.16 -21.14 -6.35
N VAL A 18 5.23 -20.33 -7.40
CA VAL A 18 4.99 -18.88 -7.34
C VAL A 18 3.54 -18.59 -6.95
N TYR A 19 2.54 -19.26 -7.54
CA TYR A 19 1.13 -19.04 -7.18
C TYR A 19 0.82 -19.42 -5.72
N ILE A 20 1.38 -20.52 -5.22
CA ILE A 20 1.23 -20.93 -3.82
C ILE A 20 1.86 -19.88 -2.89
N LEU A 21 3.06 -19.39 -3.23
CA LEU A 21 3.72 -18.34 -2.47
C LEU A 21 2.90 -17.04 -2.45
N ILE A 22 2.34 -16.65 -3.61
CA ILE A 22 1.43 -15.50 -3.72
C ILE A 22 0.20 -15.71 -2.83
N LEU A 23 -0.46 -16.87 -2.85
CA LEU A 23 -1.61 -17.16 -1.98
C LEU A 23 -1.30 -16.97 -0.49
N VAL A 24 -0.16 -17.49 -0.05
CA VAL A 24 0.26 -17.37 1.35
C VAL A 24 0.50 -15.91 1.72
N LEU A 25 1.24 -15.17 0.89
CA LEU A 25 1.48 -13.74 1.10
C LEU A 25 0.18 -12.94 1.09
N GLN A 26 -0.75 -13.24 0.18
CA GLN A 26 -2.06 -12.61 0.08
C GLN A 26 -2.88 -12.83 1.34
N PHE A 27 -2.87 -14.05 1.88
CA PHE A 27 -3.58 -14.38 3.10
C PHE A 27 -3.06 -13.59 4.30
N PHE A 28 -1.73 -13.47 4.45
CA PHE A 28 -1.13 -12.63 5.48
C PHE A 28 -1.48 -11.15 5.27
N CYS A 29 -1.41 -10.66 4.03
CA CYS A 29 -1.76 -9.30 3.67
C CYS A 29 -3.21 -8.96 4.03
N ALA A 30 -4.17 -9.80 3.62
CA ALA A 30 -5.58 -9.64 3.93
C ALA A 30 -5.83 -9.68 5.45
N THR A 31 -5.17 -10.58 6.17
CA THR A 31 -5.34 -10.72 7.62
C THR A 31 -4.84 -9.48 8.36
N VAL A 32 -3.61 -9.03 8.08
CA VAL A 32 -3.02 -7.86 8.75
C VAL A 32 -3.81 -6.59 8.41
N ASN A 33 -4.11 -6.35 7.13
CA ASN A 33 -4.87 -5.18 6.72
C ASN A 33 -6.31 -5.20 7.24
N GLY A 34 -6.95 -6.37 7.27
CA GLY A 34 -8.26 -6.55 7.88
C GLY A 34 -8.27 -6.24 9.39
N LEU A 35 -7.23 -6.67 10.12
CA LEU A 35 -7.07 -6.34 11.54
C LEU A 35 -6.88 -4.83 11.76
N ILE A 36 -6.10 -4.15 10.92
CA ILE A 36 -5.91 -2.69 11.00
C ILE A 36 -7.25 -1.97 10.80
N ILE A 37 -8.03 -2.37 9.79
CA ILE A 37 -9.37 -1.82 9.54
C ILE A 37 -10.28 -2.05 10.74
N LEU A 38 -10.27 -3.25 11.33
CA LEU A 38 -11.06 -3.59 12.51
C LEU A 38 -10.69 -2.73 13.72
N PHE A 39 -9.39 -2.53 13.99
CA PHE A 39 -8.91 -1.69 15.08
C PHE A 39 -9.35 -0.23 14.91
N PHE A 40 -9.31 0.31 13.69
CA PHE A 40 -9.80 1.66 13.38
C PHE A 40 -11.32 1.78 13.46
N ALA A 41 -12.07 0.73 13.07
CA ALA A 41 -13.51 0.71 13.20
C ALA A 41 -13.94 0.76 14.68
N ARG A 42 -13.16 0.11 15.56
CA ARG A 42 -13.45 0.02 16.99
C ARG A 42 -12.95 1.22 17.80
N SER A 43 -11.82 1.83 17.42
CA SER A 43 -11.26 2.98 18.15
C SER A 43 -11.58 4.32 17.49
N ARG A 44 -12.46 5.10 18.11
CA ARG A 44 -12.79 6.46 17.65
C ARG A 44 -11.61 7.44 17.78
N SER A 45 -10.70 7.17 18.73
CA SER A 45 -9.51 8.00 19.00
C SER A 45 -8.54 8.04 17.81
N LEU A 46 -8.31 6.88 17.16
CA LEU A 46 -7.40 6.78 16.00
C LEU A 46 -7.90 7.53 14.77
N ARG A 47 -9.22 7.67 14.59
CA ARG A 47 -9.83 8.35 13.43
C ARG A 47 -9.62 9.87 13.42
N ARG A 48 -9.31 10.47 14.58
CA ARG A 48 -9.16 11.92 14.73
C ARG A 48 -7.84 12.42 14.13
N ASN A 49 -6.78 11.60 14.18
CA ASN A 49 -5.45 11.97 13.71
C ASN A 49 -5.35 11.93 12.17
N LYS A 50 -4.88 13.03 11.55
CA LYS A 50 -4.72 13.14 10.09
C LYS A 50 -3.75 12.09 9.53
N HIS A 51 -2.63 11.85 10.19
CA HIS A 51 -1.64 10.84 9.78
C HIS A 51 -2.21 9.41 9.79
N MET A 52 -3.07 9.12 10.77
CA MET A 52 -3.71 7.82 10.93
C MET A 52 -4.79 7.55 9.86
N ARG A 53 -5.41 8.60 9.29
CA ARG A 53 -6.37 8.45 8.19
C ARG A 53 -5.75 7.93 6.89
N LEU A 54 -4.50 8.27 6.61
CA LEU A 54 -3.78 7.76 5.45
C LEU A 54 -3.55 6.23 5.56
N VAL A 55 -3.21 5.76 6.76
CA VAL A 55 -2.95 4.33 7.03
C VAL A 55 -4.18 3.48 6.77
N ILE A 56 -5.37 3.92 7.20
CA ILE A 56 -6.60 3.18 6.93
C ILE A 56 -6.98 3.16 5.44
N PHE A 57 -6.74 4.25 4.69
CA PHE A 57 -6.97 4.24 3.25
C PHE A 57 -6.06 3.24 2.52
N LEU A 58 -4.79 3.16 2.94
CA LEU A 58 -3.84 2.18 2.41
C LEU A 58 -4.29 0.75 2.76
N SER A 59 -4.62 0.47 4.02
CA SER A 59 -5.07 -0.86 4.45
C SER A 59 -6.37 -1.31 3.79
N ILE A 60 -7.32 -0.39 3.54
CA ILE A 60 -8.54 -0.69 2.78
C ILE A 60 -8.17 -1.10 1.35
N GLY A 61 -7.32 -0.33 0.68
CA GLY A 61 -6.86 -0.64 -0.67
C GLY A 61 -6.19 -2.01 -0.73
N ASP A 62 -5.23 -2.26 0.16
CA ASP A 62 -4.50 -3.52 0.22
C ASP A 62 -5.42 -4.71 0.53
N PHE A 63 -6.44 -4.54 1.38
CA PHE A 63 -7.42 -5.59 1.68
C PHE A 63 -8.31 -5.92 0.47
N PHE A 64 -8.85 -4.90 -0.22
CA PHE A 64 -9.69 -5.13 -1.40
C PHE A 64 -8.90 -5.74 -2.56
N LEU A 65 -7.65 -5.33 -2.74
CA LEU A 65 -6.74 -5.92 -3.72
C LEU A 65 -6.42 -7.37 -3.34
N ALA A 66 -6.15 -7.63 -2.06
CA ALA A 66 -5.91 -8.97 -1.56
C ALA A 66 -7.06 -9.92 -1.92
N VAL A 67 -8.31 -9.47 -1.71
CA VAL A 67 -9.52 -10.24 -2.04
C VAL A 67 -9.77 -10.32 -3.55
N GLY A 68 -9.54 -9.24 -4.30
CA GLY A 68 -9.79 -9.16 -5.74
C GLY A 68 -8.88 -10.07 -6.57
N GLU A 69 -7.68 -10.37 -6.08
CA GLU A 69 -6.72 -11.25 -6.76
C GLU A 69 -6.95 -12.75 -6.47
N LEU A 70 -7.68 -13.09 -5.39
CA LEU A 70 -7.96 -14.49 -5.02
C LEU A 70 -8.62 -15.31 -6.14
N PRO A 71 -9.64 -14.83 -6.88
CA PRO A 71 -10.27 -15.60 -7.94
C PRO A 71 -9.28 -16.06 -9.02
N TYR A 72 -8.35 -15.18 -9.40
CA TYR A 72 -7.30 -15.49 -10.37
C TYR A 72 -6.38 -16.58 -9.86
N ILE A 73 -5.79 -16.38 -8.67
CA ILE A 73 -4.78 -17.30 -8.15
C ILE A 73 -5.39 -18.67 -7.80
N ILE A 74 -6.61 -18.71 -7.27
CA ILE A 74 -7.34 -19.96 -7.00
C ILE A 74 -7.60 -20.72 -8.31
N TYR A 75 -8.08 -20.02 -9.35
CA TYR A 75 -8.35 -20.64 -10.65
C TYR A 75 -7.08 -21.22 -11.29
N MET A 76 -5.98 -20.48 -11.24
CA MET A 76 -4.66 -20.92 -11.76
C MET A 76 -4.09 -22.08 -10.94
N THR A 77 -4.42 -22.20 -9.66
CA THR A 77 -3.94 -23.29 -8.80
C THR A 77 -4.75 -24.58 -8.98
N ILE A 78 -6.08 -24.48 -9.09
CA ILE A 78 -6.97 -25.65 -9.24
C ILE A 78 -6.83 -26.29 -10.63
N ASN A 79 -6.77 -25.47 -11.69
CA ASN A 79 -6.69 -25.95 -13.07
C ASN A 79 -5.25 -26.14 -13.55
N TRP A 80 -4.29 -26.20 -12.63
CA TRP A 80 -2.89 -26.38 -12.98
C TRP A 80 -2.63 -27.81 -13.49
N ASP A 81 -1.95 -27.92 -14.62
CA ASP A 81 -1.47 -29.19 -15.17
C ASP A 81 0.00 -29.09 -15.62
N ALA A 82 0.74 -30.18 -15.40
CA ALA A 82 2.18 -30.26 -15.65
C ALA A 82 2.55 -30.34 -17.15
N LYS A 83 1.59 -30.64 -18.03
CA LYS A 83 1.80 -30.84 -19.48
C LYS A 83 1.12 -29.78 -20.33
N GLN A 84 -0.07 -29.29 -19.98
CA GLN A 84 -0.80 -28.27 -20.76
C GLN A 84 -1.55 -27.29 -19.88
N MET A 85 -1.32 -25.99 -20.08
CA MET A 85 -2.12 -24.93 -19.46
C MET A 85 -3.35 -24.65 -20.33
N ASP A 86 -4.46 -25.33 -20.04
CA ASP A 86 -5.75 -25.12 -20.71
C ASP A 86 -6.66 -24.29 -19.81
N TYR A 87 -6.54 -22.97 -19.92
CA TYR A 87 -7.31 -22.01 -19.15
C TYR A 87 -8.25 -21.23 -20.06
N ASP A 88 -9.41 -20.83 -19.53
CA ASP A 88 -10.32 -19.94 -20.23
C ASP A 88 -9.68 -18.55 -20.39
N PRO A 89 -9.41 -18.11 -21.64
CA PRO A 89 -8.75 -16.83 -21.89
C PRO A 89 -9.60 -15.63 -21.44
N LEU A 90 -10.94 -15.73 -21.50
CA LEU A 90 -11.82 -14.66 -21.03
C LEU A 90 -11.75 -14.52 -19.51
N TYR A 91 -11.71 -15.65 -18.82
CA TYR A 91 -11.61 -15.68 -17.36
C TYR A 91 -10.28 -15.11 -16.88
N ILE A 92 -9.15 -15.53 -17.48
CA ILE A 92 -7.83 -14.97 -17.15
C ILE A 92 -7.80 -13.47 -17.43
N MET A 93 -8.31 -13.02 -18.57
CA MET A 93 -8.25 -11.61 -18.95
C MET A 93 -8.96 -10.73 -17.91
N ILE A 94 -10.14 -11.14 -17.44
CA ILE A 94 -10.89 -10.38 -16.43
C ILE A 94 -10.22 -10.46 -15.06
N THR A 95 -9.73 -11.65 -14.69
CA THR A 95 -9.23 -11.89 -13.33
C THR A 95 -7.77 -11.50 -13.12
N ALA A 96 -7.00 -11.27 -14.18
CA ALA A 96 -5.60 -10.82 -14.11
C ALA A 96 -5.43 -9.30 -13.87
N GLU A 97 -6.48 -8.50 -14.10
CA GLU A 97 -6.50 -7.04 -13.92
C GLU A 97 -6.24 -6.49 -12.49
N PRO A 98 -6.55 -7.19 -11.38
CA PRO A 98 -6.29 -6.69 -10.02
C PRO A 98 -4.82 -6.34 -9.76
N LEU A 99 -3.88 -7.08 -10.37
CA LEU A 99 -2.44 -6.95 -10.21
C LEU A 99 -1.88 -5.63 -10.80
N PRO A 100 -2.13 -5.27 -12.08
CA PRO A 100 -1.75 -3.97 -12.62
C PRO A 100 -2.51 -2.81 -11.96
N ILE A 101 -3.74 -3.02 -11.48
CA ILE A 101 -4.49 -2.02 -10.73
C ILE A 101 -3.83 -1.73 -9.38
N GLN A 102 -3.37 -2.75 -8.64
CA GLN A 102 -2.64 -2.58 -7.38
C GLN A 102 -1.39 -1.71 -7.55
N LEU A 103 -0.58 -1.99 -8.57
CA LEU A 103 0.62 -1.23 -8.86
C LEU A 103 0.31 0.25 -9.14
N LYS A 104 -0.77 0.54 -9.87
CA LYS A 104 -1.23 1.90 -10.16
C LYS A 104 -1.71 2.63 -8.90
N ILE A 105 -2.46 1.94 -8.03
CA ILE A 105 -2.98 2.52 -6.78
C ILE A 105 -1.82 2.83 -5.81
N SER A 106 -0.90 1.88 -5.63
CA SER A 106 0.26 2.05 -4.75
C SER A 106 1.16 3.22 -5.20
N ALA A 107 1.39 3.35 -6.51
CA ALA A 107 2.12 4.49 -7.06
C ALA A 107 1.40 5.82 -6.80
N THR A 108 0.07 5.85 -6.99
CA THR A 108 -0.75 7.05 -6.76
C THR A 108 -0.71 7.50 -5.30
N ILE A 109 -0.83 6.56 -4.36
CA ILE A 109 -0.74 6.86 -2.93
C ILE A 109 0.66 7.40 -2.59
N THR A 110 1.72 6.77 -3.11
CA THR A 110 3.10 7.22 -2.89
C THR A 110 3.32 8.66 -3.36
N VAL A 111 2.83 8.99 -4.56
CA VAL A 111 2.87 10.37 -5.09
C VAL A 111 2.06 11.31 -4.18
N GLY A 112 0.87 10.91 -3.73
CA GLY A 112 0.06 11.69 -2.80
C GLY A 112 0.77 11.99 -1.47
N ILE A 113 1.49 11.01 -0.92
CA ILE A 113 2.29 11.19 0.31
C ILE A 113 3.45 12.14 0.08
N ALA A 114 4.22 11.95 -1.01
CA ALA A 114 5.33 12.83 -1.35
C ALA A 114 4.88 14.27 -1.56
N PHE A 115 3.76 14.46 -2.25
CA PHE A 115 3.15 15.77 -2.47
C PHE A 115 2.68 16.42 -1.14
N GLY A 116 2.02 15.66 -0.27
CA GLY A 116 1.62 16.14 1.06
C GLY A 116 2.80 16.57 1.95
N ARG A 117 3.94 15.87 1.85
CA ARG A 117 5.18 16.24 2.54
C ARG A 117 5.78 17.53 1.96
N ASN A 118 5.84 17.67 0.64
CA ASN A 118 6.39 18.87 0.00
C ASN A 118 5.57 20.14 0.30
N ILE A 119 4.23 20.05 0.32
CA ILE A 119 3.39 21.19 0.73
C ILE A 119 3.65 21.58 2.18
N THR A 120 3.79 20.59 3.07
CA THR A 120 4.04 20.85 4.50
C THR A 120 5.41 21.53 4.68
N LEU A 121 6.45 21.02 4.01
CA LEU A 121 7.79 21.62 4.03
C LEU A 121 7.79 23.05 3.47
N HIS A 122 7.10 23.29 2.37
CA HIS A 122 7.01 24.63 1.78
C HIS A 122 6.33 25.62 2.74
N LYS A 123 5.26 25.21 3.42
CA LYS A 123 4.60 26.05 4.45
C LYS A 123 5.53 26.35 5.63
N VAL A 124 6.28 25.34 6.10
CA VAL A 124 7.23 25.53 7.21
C VAL A 124 8.36 26.48 6.81
N LEU A 125 8.93 26.33 5.62
CA LEU A 125 9.97 27.23 5.12
C LEU A 125 9.49 28.68 5.00
N LEU A 126 8.29 28.89 4.47
CA LEU A 126 7.70 30.23 4.38
C LEU A 126 7.47 30.86 5.75
N SER A 127 7.05 30.09 6.76
CA SER A 127 6.96 30.62 8.13
C SER A 127 8.32 30.97 8.71
N THR A 128 9.36 30.19 8.42
CA THR A 128 10.73 30.47 8.90
C THR A 128 11.32 31.71 8.24
N GLU A 129 11.13 31.89 6.92
CA GLU A 129 11.60 33.10 6.21
C GLU A 129 10.84 34.36 6.67
N CYS A 130 9.53 34.26 6.91
CA CYS A 130 8.75 35.38 7.45
C CYS A 130 9.19 35.77 8.87
N ASP A 131 9.49 34.80 9.74
CA ASP A 131 9.94 35.07 11.11
C ASP A 131 11.37 35.65 11.13
N GLU A 132 12.25 35.16 10.25
CA GLU A 132 13.60 35.73 10.09
C GLU A 132 13.56 37.16 9.52
N ALA A 133 12.61 37.45 8.63
CA ALA A 133 12.37 38.80 8.11
C ALA A 133 11.69 39.75 9.13
N SER A 134 10.90 39.20 10.07
CA SER A 134 10.16 39.96 11.09
C SER A 134 10.99 40.26 12.35
N GLY A 135 12.00 39.43 12.66
CA GLY A 135 12.79 39.56 13.89
C GLY A 135 12.04 39.18 15.17
N GLU A 136 10.85 38.57 15.05
CA GLU A 136 10.06 38.07 16.18
C GLU A 136 10.43 36.61 16.51
N PRO A 137 10.42 36.21 17.80
CA PRO A 137 10.64 34.83 18.19
C PRO A 137 9.48 33.93 17.76
N LEU A 138 9.80 32.81 17.10
CA LEU A 138 8.87 31.80 16.57
C LEU A 138 8.08 31.12 17.70
N ILE A 139 6.81 31.51 17.91
CA ILE A 139 5.90 30.86 18.87
C ILE A 139 5.11 29.76 18.14
N VAL A 140 5.62 28.52 18.19
CA VAL A 140 4.86 27.34 17.71
C VAL A 140 3.84 26.97 18.78
N THR A 141 2.58 27.37 18.59
CA THR A 141 1.44 26.88 19.38
C THR A 141 0.93 25.58 18.76
N ASP A 142 1.20 24.46 19.45
CA ASP A 142 0.66 23.14 19.11
C ASP A 142 -0.78 23.01 19.64
N ASP A 143 -1.70 22.63 18.77
CA ASP A 143 -3.15 22.45 19.00
C ASP A 143 -3.44 21.27 19.94
N GLY A 144 -3.14 21.45 21.24
CA GLY A 144 -3.71 20.61 22.30
C GLY A 144 -2.80 20.20 23.45
N THR A 145 -1.57 20.69 23.55
CA THR A 145 -0.78 20.54 24.79
C THR A 145 0.02 21.83 25.03
N ASP A 146 -0.28 22.53 26.12
CA ASP A 146 0.41 23.74 26.59
C ASP A 146 1.89 23.47 26.94
N ARG A 147 2.74 23.27 25.94
CA ARG A 147 4.19 23.25 26.11
C ARG A 147 4.81 24.15 25.05
N VAL A 148 5.01 25.40 25.46
CA VAL A 148 5.78 26.41 24.77
C VAL A 148 7.23 25.92 24.68
N ALA A 149 7.60 25.36 23.53
CA ALA A 149 9.00 25.02 23.25
C ALA A 149 9.73 26.32 22.85
N LEU A 150 10.26 27.02 23.85
CA LEU A 150 11.25 28.09 23.64
C LEU A 150 12.54 27.45 23.12
N VAL A 151 12.71 27.40 21.81
CA VAL A 151 14.01 27.08 21.19
C VAL A 151 14.88 28.32 21.32
N TYR A 152 15.53 28.47 22.47
CA TYR A 152 16.61 29.46 22.63
C TYR A 152 17.77 29.04 21.74
N LYS A 153 18.16 29.99 20.87
CA LYS A 153 19.33 29.95 20.00
C LYS A 153 20.56 30.13 20.90
N GLU A 154 21.19 29.04 21.32
CA GLU A 154 22.55 29.08 21.87
C GLU A 154 23.54 29.15 20.70
N PHE A 155 24.43 30.14 20.78
CA PHE A 155 25.44 30.52 19.81
C PHE A 155 26.48 29.42 19.52
#